data_AF-A0A916BEN5-F1
#
_entry.id   AF-A0A916BEN5-F1
#
_cell.length_a   1.000
_cell.length_b   1.000
_cell.length_c   1.000
_cell.angle_alpha   90.00
_cell.angle_beta   90.00
_cell.angle_gamma   90.00
#
_symmetry.space_group_name_H-M   'P 1'
#
loop_
_entity.id
_entity.type
_entity.pdbx_description
1 polymer ?
#
loop_
_entity_poly.entity_id
_entity_poly.type
_entity_poly.pdbx_seq_one_letter_code
_entity_poly.pdbx_strand_id
1 'polypeptide(L)'
;MSCHNGVGVGGSSFQKFGIFEEYWKHTGSPTIDEGRFAATQEPADKYVFKVPSLRNVAMTPPYFHDGSVATLPQAIRVMGKIQLGKMLNDQEVRNLTAFLNSLTGEQPTNFVSEPVLMPQAFSTSHAESN
;
A
#
# COMPACT_ATOMS: atom_id res chain seq x y z
N MET A 1 -8.25 12.01 -11.63
CA MET A 1 -7.86 10.94 -10.69
C MET A 1 -7.58 9.68 -11.49
N SER A 2 -6.32 9.46 -11.90
CA SER A 2 -5.97 8.46 -12.93
C SER A 2 -5.76 7.04 -12.39
N CYS A 3 -5.08 6.87 -11.25
CA CYS A 3 -4.73 5.53 -10.73
C CYS A 3 -5.67 5.03 -9.63
N HIS A 4 -5.98 5.87 -8.65
CA HIS A 4 -6.82 5.53 -7.51
C HIS A 4 -8.29 5.89 -7.78
N ASN A 5 -9.00 5.09 -8.55
CA ASN A 5 -10.38 5.38 -8.98
C ASN A 5 -11.33 4.19 -8.72
N GLY A 6 -12.61 4.37 -9.05
CA GLY A 6 -13.64 3.34 -8.89
C GLY A 6 -14.02 3.08 -7.43
N VAL A 7 -14.77 1.99 -7.20
CA VAL A 7 -15.37 1.67 -5.90
C VAL A 7 -14.35 1.50 -4.78
N GLY A 8 -13.16 1.01 -5.09
CA GLY A 8 -12.05 0.82 -4.15
C GLY A 8 -11.13 2.04 -4.01
N VAL A 9 -11.35 3.09 -4.81
CA VAL A 9 -10.39 4.22 -4.90
C VAL A 9 -8.98 3.67 -5.21
N GLY A 10 -8.91 2.79 -6.21
CA GLY A 10 -7.75 1.95 -6.52
C GLY A 10 -8.11 0.46 -6.53
N GLY A 11 -7.11 -0.40 -6.71
CA GLY A 11 -7.27 -1.87 -6.72
C GLY A 11 -7.47 -2.51 -8.09
N SER A 12 -7.73 -1.74 -9.15
CA SER A 12 -8.16 -2.24 -10.46
C SER A 12 -7.10 -2.21 -11.56
N SER A 13 -5.90 -1.70 -11.28
CA SER A 13 -4.84 -1.54 -12.29
C SER A 13 -3.46 -1.78 -11.71
N PHE A 14 -2.49 -1.99 -12.61
CA PHE A 14 -1.07 -2.03 -12.33
C PHE A 14 -0.43 -0.77 -12.88
N GLN A 15 0.44 -0.13 -12.09
CA GLN A 15 1.09 1.12 -12.47
C GLN A 15 2.54 1.12 -12.00
N LYS A 16 3.40 1.81 -12.75
CA LYS A 16 4.79 2.01 -12.35
C LYS A 16 4.87 2.84 -11.07
N PHE A 17 5.68 2.43 -10.12
CA PHE A 17 5.96 3.16 -8.89
C PHE A 17 7.26 3.95 -9.03
N GLY A 18 7.14 5.27 -9.25
CA GLY A 18 8.26 6.13 -9.62
C GLY A 18 8.28 6.42 -11.12
N ILE A 19 7.28 7.18 -11.59
CA ILE A 19 7.20 7.67 -12.98
C ILE A 19 8.25 8.76 -13.24
N PHE A 20 8.43 9.67 -12.27
CA PHE A 20 9.33 10.82 -12.38
C PHE A 20 10.67 10.61 -11.68
N GLU A 21 10.67 9.89 -10.55
CA GLU A 21 11.88 9.61 -9.76
C GLU A 21 11.80 8.20 -9.19
N GLU A 22 12.95 7.54 -8.96
CA GLU A 22 12.96 6.17 -8.45
C GLU A 22 12.47 6.10 -7.00
N TYR A 23 11.53 5.20 -6.71
CA TYR A 23 10.83 5.20 -5.42
C TYR A 23 11.75 5.00 -4.22
N TRP A 24 12.75 4.11 -4.33
CA TRP A 24 13.64 3.75 -3.22
C TRP A 24 14.45 4.93 -2.70
N LYS A 25 14.71 5.95 -3.53
CA LYS A 25 15.38 7.20 -3.12
C LYS A 25 14.52 8.08 -2.21
N HIS A 26 13.20 7.89 -2.22
CA HIS A 26 12.24 8.71 -1.46
C HIS A 26 11.50 7.95 -0.38
N THR A 27 11.46 6.63 -0.45
CA THR A 27 10.82 5.79 0.57
C THR A 27 11.79 5.32 1.64
N GLY A 28 13.10 5.24 1.34
CA GLY A 28 14.08 4.61 2.24
C GLY A 28 14.02 3.08 2.21
N SER A 29 13.46 2.52 1.13
CA SER A 29 13.37 1.07 0.94
C SER A 29 14.76 0.41 1.02
N PRO A 30 14.93 -0.66 1.82
CA PRO A 30 16.21 -1.36 1.95
C PRO A 30 16.55 -2.19 0.70
N THR A 31 15.54 -2.56 -0.09
CA THR A 31 15.66 -3.47 -1.22
C THR A 31 14.89 -2.93 -2.41
N ILE A 32 15.46 -2.99 -3.61
CA ILE A 32 14.76 -2.59 -4.82
C ILE A 32 13.98 -3.79 -5.35
N ASP A 33 12.70 -3.88 -4.99
CA ASP A 33 11.76 -4.83 -5.58
C ASP A 33 11.42 -4.42 -7.02
N GLU A 34 11.59 -5.34 -7.97
CA GLU A 34 11.27 -5.16 -9.39
C GLU A 34 9.77 -5.29 -9.70
N GLY A 35 8.95 -5.67 -8.72
CA GLY A 35 7.51 -5.75 -8.81
C GLY A 35 7.05 -6.82 -9.80
N ARG A 36 6.10 -6.46 -10.67
CA ARG A 36 5.46 -7.37 -11.62
C ARG A 36 6.46 -8.07 -12.56
N PHE A 37 7.60 -7.45 -12.85
CA PHE A 37 8.68 -8.05 -13.65
C PHE A 37 9.14 -9.40 -13.10
N ALA A 38 9.19 -9.60 -11.78
CA ALA A 38 9.60 -10.88 -11.20
C ALA A 38 8.72 -12.05 -11.68
N ALA A 39 7.44 -11.78 -11.94
CA ALA A 39 6.50 -12.77 -12.45
C ALA A 39 6.43 -12.83 -13.99
N THR A 40 6.52 -11.70 -14.69
CA THR A 40 6.29 -11.64 -16.14
C THR A 40 7.55 -11.72 -16.98
N GLN A 41 8.71 -11.35 -16.43
CA GLN A 41 9.98 -11.19 -17.13
C GLN A 41 9.95 -10.16 -18.29
N GLU A 42 8.90 -9.33 -18.37
CA GLU A 42 8.73 -8.31 -19.39
C GLU A 42 9.36 -6.98 -18.94
N PRO A 43 10.37 -6.42 -19.63
CA PRO A 43 11.06 -5.20 -19.19
C PRO A 43 10.13 -4.01 -18.89
N ALA A 44 8.98 -3.93 -19.57
CA ALA A 44 7.97 -2.88 -19.34
C ALA A 44 7.28 -2.98 -17.96
N ASP A 45 7.30 -4.15 -17.31
CA ASP A 45 6.70 -4.40 -16.00
C ASP A 45 7.67 -4.13 -14.82
N LYS A 46 8.89 -3.64 -15.09
CA LYS A 46 9.83 -3.27 -14.02
C LYS A 46 9.27 -2.15 -13.16
N TYR A 47 9.25 -2.40 -11.86
CA TYR A 47 8.73 -1.51 -10.81
C TYR A 47 7.23 -1.21 -10.96
N VAL A 48 6.51 -2.09 -11.64
CA VAL A 48 5.05 -2.00 -11.78
C VAL A 48 4.41 -2.80 -10.66
N PHE A 49 3.50 -2.16 -9.92
CA PHE A 49 2.80 -2.76 -8.80
C PHE A 49 1.28 -2.58 -8.97
N LYS A 50 0.51 -3.45 -8.31
CA LYS A 50 -0.94 -3.25 -8.22
C LYS A 50 -1.22 -1.96 -7.45
N VAL A 51 -2.03 -1.07 -8.02
CA VAL A 51 -2.49 0.12 -7.31
C VAL A 51 -3.34 -0.32 -6.12
N PRO A 52 -3.00 0.03 -4.87
CA PRO A 52 -3.77 -0.40 -3.71
C PRO A 52 -5.11 0.36 -3.65
N SER A 53 -6.10 -0.27 -3.00
CA SER A 53 -7.31 0.43 -2.56
C SER A 53 -6.92 1.45 -1.49
N LEU A 54 -7.54 2.63 -1.52
CA LEU A 54 -7.34 3.64 -0.48
C LEU A 54 -8.42 3.62 0.61
N ARG A 55 -9.40 2.70 0.52
CA ARG A 55 -10.33 2.47 1.62
C ARG A 55 -9.57 1.99 2.86
N ASN A 56 -9.89 2.59 4.01
CA ASN A 56 -9.24 2.32 5.29
C ASN A 56 -7.73 2.58 5.32
N VAL A 57 -7.17 3.34 4.36
CA VAL A 57 -5.71 3.59 4.29
C VAL A 57 -5.16 4.27 5.55
N ALA A 58 -5.96 5.07 6.24
CA ALA A 58 -5.57 5.68 7.51
C ALA A 58 -5.29 4.65 8.62
N MET A 59 -5.84 3.43 8.50
CA MET A 59 -5.75 2.35 9.49
C MET A 59 -4.72 1.27 9.14
N THR A 60 -4.01 1.40 8.02
CA THR A 60 -3.07 0.38 7.52
C THR A 60 -1.63 0.90 7.37
N PRO A 61 -1.02 1.52 8.39
CA PRO A 61 0.42 1.76 8.38
C PRO A 61 1.20 0.44 8.61
N PRO A 62 2.48 0.35 8.21
CA PRO A 62 3.19 1.31 7.36
C PRO A 62 2.79 1.20 5.87
N TYR A 63 3.22 2.15 5.06
CA TYR A 63 2.80 2.37 3.68
C TYR A 63 3.81 1.87 2.65
N PHE A 64 3.30 1.65 1.43
CA PHE A 64 3.97 1.03 0.28
C PHE A 64 4.18 -0.49 0.45
N HIS A 65 4.66 -1.15 -0.62
CA HIS A 65 4.70 -2.62 -0.70
C HIS A 65 5.66 -3.26 0.31
N ASP A 66 6.66 -2.49 0.77
CA ASP A 66 7.71 -2.91 1.69
C ASP A 66 7.55 -2.30 3.10
N GLY A 67 6.51 -1.49 3.33
CA GLY A 67 6.29 -0.82 4.62
C GLY A 67 7.37 0.20 4.99
N SER A 68 8.15 0.70 4.03
CA SER A 68 9.27 1.61 4.30
C SER A 68 8.85 2.99 4.82
N VAL A 69 7.58 3.39 4.62
CA VAL A 69 7.08 4.70 5.01
C VAL A 69 6.07 4.60 6.15
N ALA A 70 6.40 5.17 7.31
CA ALA A 70 5.61 4.98 8.53
C ALA A 70 4.28 5.77 8.55
N THR A 71 4.22 6.93 7.88
CA THR A 71 3.11 7.88 8.08
C THR A 71 2.37 8.25 6.79
N LEU A 72 1.06 8.47 6.89
CA LEU A 72 0.21 8.82 5.75
C LEU A 72 0.62 10.15 5.09
N PRO A 73 0.94 11.22 5.86
CA PRO A 73 1.43 12.47 5.28
C PRO A 73 2.72 12.29 4.47
N GLN A 74 3.64 11.44 4.94
CA GLN A 74 4.87 11.13 4.22
C GLN A 74 4.57 10.36 2.94
N ALA A 75 3.69 9.35 2.99
CA ALA A 75 3.28 8.60 1.80
C ALA A 75 2.65 9.50 0.73
N ILE A 76 1.80 10.47 1.13
CA ILE A 76 1.22 11.47 0.23
C ILE A 76 2.31 12.31 -0.46
N ARG A 77 3.30 12.80 0.30
CA ARG A 77 4.40 13.58 -0.27
C ARG A 77 5.24 12.78 -1.25
N VAL A 78 5.59 11.54 -0.90
CA VAL A 78 6.31 10.63 -1.79
C VAL A 78 5.52 10.43 -3.08
N MET A 79 4.22 10.13 -3.00
CA MET A 79 3.38 9.94 -4.18
C MET A 79 3.29 11.21 -5.04
N GLY A 80 3.13 12.39 -4.43
CA GLY A 80 3.15 13.67 -5.14
C GLY A 80 4.44 13.87 -5.93
N LYS A 81 5.59 13.60 -5.29
CA LYS A 81 6.90 13.77 -5.90
C LYS A 81 7.16 12.76 -7.02
N ILE A 82 7.11 11.47 -6.71
CA ILE A 82 7.62 10.44 -7.63
C ILE A 82 6.63 10.07 -8.74
N GLN A 83 5.32 10.27 -8.52
CA GLN A 83 4.31 9.94 -9.53
C GLN A 83 3.84 11.15 -10.34
N LEU A 84 3.91 12.36 -9.77
CA LEU A 84 3.37 13.56 -10.41
C LEU A 84 4.42 14.66 -10.63
N GLY A 85 5.65 14.50 -10.12
CA GLY A 85 6.66 15.55 -10.15
C GLY A 85 6.31 16.78 -9.30
N LYS A 86 5.44 16.63 -8.29
CA LYS A 86 4.89 17.74 -7.50
C LYS A 86 5.41 17.73 -6.08
N MET A 87 5.94 18.87 -5.64
CA MET A 87 6.19 19.13 -4.23
C MET A 87 4.93 19.70 -3.59
N LEU A 88 4.24 18.89 -2.79
CA LEU A 88 3.04 19.31 -2.07
C LEU A 88 3.44 20.11 -0.83
N ASN A 89 2.79 21.24 -0.62
CA ASN A 89 2.95 22.03 0.60
C ASN A 89 2.15 21.42 1.77
N ASP A 90 2.35 21.95 2.98
CA ASP A 90 1.74 21.38 4.19
C ASP A 90 0.22 21.46 4.20
N GLN A 91 -0.37 22.51 3.63
CA GLN A 91 -1.82 22.65 3.57
C GLN A 91 -2.42 21.62 2.61
N GLU A 92 -1.79 21.39 1.46
CA GLU A 92 -2.23 20.36 0.50
C GLU A 92 -2.15 18.97 1.13
N VAL A 93 -1.05 18.65 1.83
CA VAL A 93 -0.89 17.36 2.51
C VAL A 93 -1.91 17.18 3.63
N ARG A 94 -2.21 18.23 4.41
CA ARG A 94 -3.27 18.20 5.42
C ARG A 94 -4.63 17.93 4.81
N ASN A 95 -4.99 18.62 3.72
CA ASN A 95 -6.27 18.45 3.05
C ASN A 95 -6.41 17.03 2.47
N LEU A 96 -5.36 16.51 1.84
CA LEU A 96 -5.34 15.14 1.31
C LEU A 96 -5.41 14.10 2.42
N THR A 97 -4.70 14.33 3.53
CA THR A 97 -4.78 13.46 4.71
C THR A 97 -6.19 13.44 5.28
N ALA A 98 -6.87 14.59 5.41
CA ALA A 98 -8.25 14.66 5.86
C ALA A 98 -9.20 13.88 4.93
N PHE A 99 -9.04 14.04 3.61
CA PHE A 99 -9.79 13.26 2.62
C PHE A 99 -9.54 11.75 2.78
N LEU A 100 -8.29 11.30 2.89
CA LEU A 100 -7.97 9.88 3.04
C LEU A 100 -8.46 9.30 4.37
N ASN A 101 -8.50 10.09 5.45
CA ASN A 101 -9.14 9.68 6.69
C ASN A 101 -10.64 9.43 6.51
N SER A 102 -11.32 10.24 5.71
CA SER A 102 -12.75 10.04 5.41
C SER A 102 -13.06 8.76 4.59
N LEU A 103 -12.03 8.09 4.04
CA LEU A 103 -12.17 6.79 3.37
C LEU A 103 -12.17 5.61 4.35
N THR A 104 -12.14 5.87 5.67
CA THR A 104 -12.24 4.84 6.71
C THR A 104 -13.71 4.51 6.95
N GLY A 105 -14.10 3.27 6.64
CA GLY A 105 -15.46 2.78 6.88
C GLY A 105 -15.63 2.20 8.29
N GLU A 106 -16.89 1.99 8.68
CA GLU A 106 -17.22 1.22 9.88
C GLU A 106 -16.66 -0.21 9.76
N GLN A 107 -15.96 -0.64 10.80
CA GLN A 107 -15.44 -2.00 10.88
C GLN A 107 -16.55 -2.94 11.41
N PRO A 108 -16.86 -4.04 10.72
CA PRO A 108 -17.75 -5.08 11.25
C PRO A 108 -17.44 -5.47 12.69
N THR A 109 -18.45 -5.41 13.56
CA THR A 109 -18.30 -5.69 14.99
C THR A 109 -17.97 -7.16 15.28
N ASN A 110 -18.25 -8.05 14.32
CA ASN A 110 -17.93 -9.48 14.37
C ASN A 110 -16.53 -9.82 13.83
N PHE A 111 -15.65 -8.84 13.56
CA PHE A 111 -14.25 -9.12 13.23
C PHE A 111 -13.46 -9.77 14.37
N VAL A 112 -13.96 -9.68 15.61
CA VAL A 112 -13.23 -10.06 16.83
C VAL A 112 -13.87 -11.26 17.54
N SER A 113 -14.95 -11.84 17.01
CA SER A 113 -15.42 -13.13 17.54
C SER A 113 -14.44 -14.21 17.11
N GLU A 114 -13.52 -14.57 18.00
CA GLU A 114 -12.56 -15.64 17.77
C GLU A 114 -13.32 -16.90 17.35
N PRO A 115 -13.00 -17.48 16.17
CA PRO A 115 -13.60 -18.74 15.79
C PRO A 115 -13.16 -19.80 16.79
N VAL A 116 -14.11 -20.57 17.32
CA VAL A 116 -13.77 -21.75 18.13
C VAL A 116 -13.12 -22.77 17.19
N LEU A 117 -11.80 -22.91 17.28
CA LEU A 117 -11.06 -23.91 16.53
C LEU A 117 -11.39 -25.30 17.05
N MET A 118 -11.58 -26.27 16.15
CA MET A 118 -11.79 -27.66 16.56
C MET A 118 -10.51 -28.24 17.18
N PRO A 119 -10.56 -28.93 18.34
CA PRO A 119 -9.37 -29.43 19.05
C PRO A 119 -8.47 -30.41 18.28
N GLN A 120 -8.90 -30.95 17.14
CA GLN A 120 -8.17 -31.99 16.38
C GLN A 120 -7.90 -31.65 14.90
N ALA A 121 -8.13 -30.41 14.46
CA ALA A 121 -7.89 -30.04 13.06
C ALA A 121 -6.39 -29.90 12.70
N PHE A 122 -5.49 -29.86 13.70
CA PHE A 122 -4.05 -29.78 13.50
C PHE A 122 -3.36 -30.87 14.35
N SER A 123 -2.75 -31.86 13.70
CA SER A 123 -1.74 -32.71 14.32
C SER A 123 -0.56 -31.82 14.68
N THR A 124 -0.16 -31.76 15.95
CA THR A 124 0.93 -30.93 16.49
C THR A 124 2.33 -31.36 16.02
N SER A 125 2.45 -32.14 14.95
CA SER A 125 3.72 -32.73 14.51
C SER A 125 4.62 -31.81 13.69
N HIS A 126 4.21 -30.58 13.37
CA HIS A 126 5.01 -29.65 12.55
C HIS A 126 4.88 -28.20 13.01
N ALA A 127 5.11 -27.94 14.30
CA ALA A 127 5.46 -26.59 14.72
C ALA A 127 6.94 -26.36 14.39
N GLU A 128 7.23 -25.92 13.16
CA GLU A 128 8.57 -25.46 12.79
C GLU A 128 8.80 -24.06 13.37
N SER A 129 9.48 -24.00 14.51
CA SER A 129 10.19 -22.79 14.96
C SER A 129 11.64 -22.93 14.50
N ASN A 130 12.03 -22.17 13.48
CA ASN A 130 13.43 -22.02 13.08
C ASN A 130 14.02 -20.77 13.74
#